data_AF-F4Q6W4-F1
#
_entry.id   AF-F4Q6W4-F1
#
_cell.length_a   1.000
_cell.length_b   1.000
_cell.length_c   1.000
_cell.angle_alpha   90.00
_cell.angle_beta   90.00
_cell.angle_gamma   90.00
#
_symmetry.space_group_name_H-M   'P 1'
#
loop_
_entity.id
_entity.type
_entity.pdbx_description
1 polymer ?
#
loop_
_entity_poly.entity_id
_entity_poly.type
_entity_poly.pdbx_seq_one_letter_code
_entity_poly.pdbx_strand_id
1 'polypeptide(L)'
;MMIKQQLIAVFLILAVVFAGSADAATFKLNSRSSARLSVTSAKDFGEFLLGFIEGLEISTSSHSRACIADTTRSVSEFVSAYEEISKGFSEKSAHTLGAGFKVMGEALLEVPILWQECDISGFISEIKGLASKLEEGAGGVLDVIIKEAINIFHHGHDLTSDFHGAIADEKSHNWSGFGVNVGKIVGVLLKD
;
A
#
# COMPACT_ATOMS: atom_id res chain seq x y z
N MET A 1 -26.02 -10.46 10.92
CA MET A 1 -26.76 -9.45 10.12
C MET A 1 -26.09 -8.07 10.12
N MET A 2 -25.29 -7.73 11.15
CA MET A 2 -24.52 -6.46 11.23
C MET A 2 -23.35 -6.33 10.23
N ILE A 3 -22.75 -7.44 9.78
CA ILE A 3 -21.60 -7.43 8.85
C ILE A 3 -21.97 -6.84 7.47
N LYS A 4 -23.19 -7.08 6.98
CA LYS A 4 -23.64 -6.57 5.67
C LYS A 4 -23.80 -5.05 5.66
N GLN A 5 -24.21 -4.44 6.76
CA GLN A 5 -24.38 -2.98 6.87
C GLN A 5 -23.03 -2.26 6.98
N GLN A 6 -22.08 -2.83 7.72
CA GLN A 6 -20.72 -2.29 7.83
C GLN A 6 -19.96 -2.38 6.50
N LEU A 7 -20.09 -3.50 5.78
CA LEU A 7 -19.53 -3.63 4.42
C LEU A 7 -20.09 -2.56 3.47
N ILE A 8 -21.38 -2.22 3.57
CA ILE A 8 -22.01 -1.21 2.71
C ILE A 8 -21.48 0.20 3.02
N ALA A 9 -21.23 0.53 4.29
CA ALA A 9 -20.63 1.81 4.69
C ALA A 9 -19.18 1.93 4.21
N VAL A 10 -18.38 0.87 4.39
CA VAL A 10 -17.02 0.72 3.83
C VAL A 10 -17.05 0.85 2.31
N PHE A 11 -18.00 0.18 1.65
CA PHE A 11 -18.21 0.28 0.21
C PHE A 11 -18.65 1.66 -0.25
N LEU A 12 -19.44 2.40 0.53
CA LEU A 12 -19.91 3.73 0.17
C LEU A 12 -18.82 4.77 0.36
N ILE A 13 -18.03 4.67 1.43
CA ILE A 13 -16.89 5.54 1.65
C ILE A 13 -15.88 5.27 0.54
N LEU A 14 -15.51 4.01 0.30
CA LEU A 14 -14.59 3.64 -0.77
C LEU A 14 -15.18 3.89 -2.18
N ALA A 15 -16.49 3.78 -2.40
CA ALA A 15 -17.09 4.15 -3.70
C ALA A 15 -17.06 5.66 -3.94
N VAL A 16 -17.19 6.51 -2.90
CA VAL A 16 -16.98 7.96 -3.04
C VAL A 16 -15.50 8.26 -3.31
N VAL A 17 -14.59 7.54 -2.66
CA VAL A 17 -13.14 7.57 -2.93
C VAL A 17 -12.82 7.22 -4.39
N PHE A 18 -13.44 6.17 -4.96
CA PHE A 18 -13.14 5.69 -6.32
C PHE A 18 -14.05 6.24 -7.43
N ALA A 19 -15.12 6.98 -7.11
CA ALA A 19 -16.01 7.58 -8.12
C ALA A 19 -15.36 8.75 -8.89
N GLY A 20 -14.20 9.24 -8.46
CA GLY A 20 -13.50 10.36 -9.09
C GLY A 20 -12.60 10.02 -10.29
N SER A 21 -12.32 8.75 -10.57
CA SER A 21 -11.40 8.36 -11.65
C SER A 21 -12.02 7.31 -12.57
N ALA A 22 -13.09 7.69 -13.25
CA ALA A 22 -13.58 6.98 -14.42
C ALA A 22 -12.78 7.38 -15.66
N ASP A 23 -11.51 6.97 -15.73
CA ASP A 23 -10.85 6.76 -17.02
C ASP A 23 -10.72 5.26 -17.23
N ALA A 24 -11.62 4.76 -18.06
CA ALA A 24 -11.72 3.38 -18.47
C ALA A 24 -10.48 2.97 -19.27
N ALA A 25 -9.47 2.42 -18.59
CA ALA A 25 -8.44 1.63 -19.25
C ALA A 25 -8.89 0.16 -19.30
N THR A 26 -9.53 -0.19 -20.40
CA THR A 26 -9.94 -1.56 -20.76
C THR A 26 -8.71 -2.47 -20.78
N PHE A 27 -8.57 -3.30 -19.75
CA PHE A 27 -7.46 -4.25 -19.62
C PHE A 27 -7.65 -5.42 -20.61
N LYS A 28 -6.95 -5.37 -21.74
CA LYS A 28 -6.68 -6.56 -22.56
C LYS A 28 -5.49 -7.30 -21.95
N LEU A 29 -5.77 -8.42 -21.30
CA LEU A 29 -4.77 -9.44 -20.96
C LEU A 29 -4.24 -10.08 -22.24
N ASN A 30 -3.17 -9.52 -22.82
CA ASN A 30 -2.29 -10.28 -23.71
C ASN A 30 -0.89 -9.65 -23.72
N SER A 31 0.15 -10.46 -23.44
CA SER A 31 1.59 -10.11 -23.37
C SER A 31 2.13 -9.65 -21.99
N ARG A 32 2.18 -10.56 -21.00
CA ARG A 32 2.58 -10.27 -19.60
C ARG A 32 4.00 -10.73 -19.18
N SER A 33 4.88 -11.19 -20.07
CA SER A 33 6.13 -11.88 -19.64
C SER A 33 7.43 -11.08 -19.71
N SER A 34 7.62 -10.14 -20.65
CA SER A 34 8.92 -9.46 -20.82
C SER A 34 8.97 -8.05 -20.22
N ALA A 35 7.82 -7.36 -20.08
CA ALA A 35 7.75 -6.04 -19.47
C ALA A 35 7.70 -6.09 -17.92
N ARG A 36 7.20 -7.18 -17.33
CA ARG A 36 7.21 -7.37 -15.87
C ARG A 36 8.61 -7.61 -15.30
N LEU A 37 9.55 -8.16 -16.07
CA LEU A 37 10.90 -8.45 -15.58
C LEU A 37 11.71 -7.17 -15.29
N SER A 38 11.43 -6.05 -15.95
CA SER A 38 12.11 -4.77 -15.72
C SER A 38 11.43 -3.89 -14.67
N VAL A 39 10.25 -4.30 -14.18
CA VAL A 39 9.41 -3.58 -13.19
C VAL A 39 9.72 -4.02 -11.75
N THR A 40 10.61 -4.99 -11.60
CA THR A 40 10.92 -5.72 -10.36
C THR A 40 12.42 -5.70 -10.06
N SER A 41 13.13 -4.63 -10.44
CA SER A 41 14.56 -4.56 -10.19
C SER A 41 14.85 -4.10 -8.76
N ALA A 42 16.01 -4.52 -8.25
CA ALA A 42 16.63 -4.04 -7.01
C ALA A 42 16.56 -2.51 -6.86
N LYS A 43 16.82 -1.80 -7.96
CA LYS A 43 16.80 -0.33 -8.03
C LYS A 43 15.42 0.26 -7.77
N ASP A 44 14.38 -0.35 -8.35
CA ASP A 44 12.99 0.10 -8.20
C ASP A 44 12.53 -0.05 -6.75
N PHE A 45 12.90 -1.15 -6.11
CA PHE A 45 12.60 -1.36 -4.69
C PHE A 45 13.34 -0.38 -3.78
N GLY A 46 14.60 -0.07 -4.09
CA GLY A 46 15.35 0.98 -3.39
C GLY A 46 14.68 2.36 -3.50
N GLU A 47 14.25 2.75 -4.71
CA GLU A 47 13.51 4.00 -4.93
C GLU A 47 12.18 4.02 -4.18
N PHE A 48 11.43 2.91 -4.23
CA PHE A 48 10.21 2.73 -3.46
C PHE A 48 10.43 2.92 -1.96
N LEU A 49 11.44 2.27 -1.38
CA LEU A 49 11.67 2.37 0.06
C LEU A 49 12.18 3.72 0.53
N LEU A 50 12.98 4.40 -0.30
CA LEU A 50 13.37 5.78 0.00
C LEU A 50 12.15 6.70 0.00
N GLY A 51 11.22 6.51 -0.93
CA GLY A 51 9.93 7.19 -0.92
C GLY A 51 9.08 6.81 0.30
N PHE A 52 9.04 5.53 0.67
CA PHE A 52 8.29 5.04 1.83
C PHE A 52 8.74 5.69 3.14
N ILE A 53 10.05 5.81 3.33
CA ILE A 53 10.67 6.53 4.46
C ILE A 53 10.28 8.00 4.47
N GLU A 54 10.25 8.65 3.30
CA GLU A 54 9.82 10.04 3.16
C GLU A 54 8.33 10.19 3.50
N GLY A 55 7.46 9.29 3.03
CA GLY A 55 6.04 9.28 3.34
C GLY A 55 5.74 9.05 4.84
N LEU A 56 6.60 8.31 5.53
CA LEU A 56 6.55 8.12 6.99
C LEU A 56 7.19 9.25 7.79
N GLU A 57 7.79 10.25 7.12
CA GLU A 57 8.52 11.35 7.74
C GLU A 57 9.70 10.88 8.64
N ILE A 58 10.33 9.75 8.29
CA ILE A 58 11.46 9.19 9.05
C ILE A 58 12.77 9.84 8.57
N SER A 59 13.51 10.45 9.49
CA SER A 59 14.87 10.90 9.20
C SER A 59 15.83 9.71 9.10
N THR A 60 16.59 9.61 8.01
CA THR A 60 17.58 8.55 7.80
C THR A 60 18.97 9.11 7.52
N SER A 61 20.00 8.37 7.95
CA SER A 61 21.39 8.74 7.68
C SER A 61 21.74 8.49 6.20
N SER A 62 22.79 9.16 5.69
CA SER A 62 23.30 8.87 4.34
C SER A 62 23.76 7.42 4.17
N HIS A 63 24.24 6.77 5.24
CA HIS A 63 24.63 5.37 5.23
C HIS A 63 23.43 4.45 5.02
N SER A 64 22.36 4.65 5.79
CA SER A 64 21.13 3.86 5.67
C SER A 64 20.46 4.02 4.31
N ARG A 65 20.46 5.24 3.76
CA ARG A 65 19.95 5.50 2.40
C ARG A 65 20.75 4.76 1.32
N ALA A 66 22.07 4.70 1.46
CA ALA A 66 22.93 3.95 0.55
C ALA A 66 22.68 2.44 0.65
N CYS A 67 22.50 1.92 1.87
CA CYS A 67 22.14 0.51 2.10
C CYS A 67 20.81 0.14 1.41
N ILE A 68 19.78 0.98 1.55
CA ILE A 68 18.49 0.76 0.89
C ILE A 68 18.64 0.80 -0.64
N ALA A 69 19.44 1.73 -1.18
CA ALA A 69 19.65 1.83 -2.62
C ALA A 69 20.39 0.62 -3.21
N ASP A 70 21.14 -0.14 -2.40
CA ASP A 70 21.89 -1.34 -2.80
C ASP A 70 21.13 -2.65 -2.51
N THR A 71 19.87 -2.55 -2.10
CA THR A 71 19.03 -3.73 -1.83
C THR A 71 18.82 -4.60 -3.07
N THR A 72 18.68 -5.91 -2.89
CA THR A 72 18.38 -6.87 -3.97
C THR A 72 16.92 -7.32 -4.00
N ARG A 73 16.09 -6.76 -3.11
CA ARG A 73 14.67 -7.08 -2.98
C ARG A 73 13.85 -6.45 -4.11
N SER A 74 12.57 -6.83 -4.20
CA SER A 74 11.70 -6.46 -5.32
C SER A 74 10.41 -5.80 -4.85
N VAL A 75 9.92 -4.85 -5.64
CA VAL A 75 8.64 -4.16 -5.40
C VAL A 75 7.42 -4.98 -5.85
N SER A 76 7.62 -6.18 -6.42
CA SER A 76 6.56 -7.01 -7.01
C SER A 76 5.37 -7.27 -6.09
N GLU A 77 5.62 -7.51 -4.81
CA GLU A 77 4.56 -7.86 -3.86
C GLU A 77 3.70 -6.65 -3.52
N PHE A 78 4.30 -5.47 -3.37
CA PHE A 78 3.57 -4.21 -3.25
C PHE A 78 2.74 -3.91 -4.50
N VAL A 79 3.31 -4.08 -5.69
CA VAL A 79 2.56 -3.93 -6.95
C VAL A 79 1.37 -4.89 -7.00
N SER A 80 1.59 -6.16 -6.65
CA SER A 80 0.53 -7.18 -6.66
C SER A 80 -0.57 -6.88 -5.64
N ALA A 81 -0.21 -6.38 -4.46
CA ALA A 81 -1.17 -5.92 -3.46
C ALA A 81 -2.07 -4.80 -4.00
N TYR A 82 -1.48 -3.77 -4.61
CA TYR A 82 -2.21 -2.64 -5.17
C TYR A 82 -3.05 -3.01 -6.41
N GLU A 83 -2.59 -3.94 -7.26
CA GLU A 83 -3.40 -4.51 -8.35
C GLU A 83 -4.68 -5.16 -7.79
N GLU A 84 -4.56 -6.01 -6.76
CA GLU A 84 -5.72 -6.70 -6.14
C GLU A 84 -6.62 -5.75 -5.35
N ILE A 85 -6.06 -4.77 -4.66
CA ILE A 85 -6.83 -3.71 -3.97
C ILE A 85 -7.63 -2.91 -5.00
N SER A 86 -6.99 -2.42 -6.06
CA SER A 86 -7.65 -1.67 -7.14
C SER A 86 -8.75 -2.50 -7.79
N LYS A 87 -8.51 -3.78 -8.02
CA LYS A 87 -9.50 -4.71 -8.58
C LYS A 87 -10.66 -4.94 -7.62
N GLY A 88 -10.39 -5.14 -6.33
CA GLY A 88 -11.42 -5.29 -5.30
C GLY A 88 -12.35 -4.10 -5.20
N PHE A 89 -11.84 -2.89 -5.40
CA PHE A 89 -12.65 -1.68 -5.51
C PHE A 89 -13.50 -1.67 -6.78
N SER A 90 -12.90 -1.91 -7.94
CA SER A 90 -13.59 -1.91 -9.23
C SER A 90 -14.72 -2.95 -9.30
N GLU A 91 -14.46 -4.17 -8.81
CA GLU A 91 -15.41 -5.28 -8.80
C GLU A 91 -16.41 -5.21 -7.65
N LYS A 92 -16.24 -4.26 -6.73
CA LYS A 92 -16.96 -4.20 -5.46
C LYS A 92 -16.92 -5.52 -4.68
N SER A 93 -15.74 -6.13 -4.63
CA SER A 93 -15.50 -7.42 -3.99
C SER A 93 -14.67 -7.24 -2.71
N ALA A 94 -15.33 -7.37 -1.55
CA ALA A 94 -14.62 -7.38 -0.26
C ALA A 94 -13.65 -8.55 -0.12
N HIS A 95 -13.92 -9.67 -0.80
CA HIS A 95 -13.01 -10.80 -0.83
C HIS A 95 -11.71 -10.47 -1.58
N THR A 96 -11.82 -9.90 -2.79
CA THR A 96 -10.67 -9.48 -3.61
C THR A 96 -9.90 -8.37 -2.89
N LEU A 97 -10.61 -7.41 -2.30
CA LEU A 97 -10.02 -6.35 -1.50
C LEU A 97 -9.24 -6.91 -0.30
N GLY A 98 -9.84 -7.83 0.46
CA GLY A 98 -9.17 -8.51 1.58
C GLY A 98 -7.96 -9.33 1.16
N ALA A 99 -7.98 -9.94 -0.03
CA ALA A 99 -6.83 -10.62 -0.60
C ALA A 99 -5.68 -9.64 -0.91
N GLY A 100 -5.99 -8.48 -1.49
CA GLY A 100 -4.98 -7.45 -1.77
C GLY A 100 -4.33 -6.90 -0.51
N PHE A 101 -5.09 -6.65 0.56
CA PHE A 101 -4.53 -6.24 1.84
C PHE A 101 -3.73 -7.35 2.53
N LYS A 102 -4.13 -8.61 2.38
CA LYS A 102 -3.31 -9.73 2.86
C LYS A 102 -1.93 -9.71 2.21
N VAL A 103 -1.89 -9.59 0.88
CA VAL A 103 -0.63 -9.47 0.13
C VAL A 103 0.13 -8.21 0.54
N MET A 104 -0.55 -7.11 0.83
CA MET A 104 0.09 -5.90 1.39
C MET A 104 0.76 -6.18 2.74
N GLY A 105 0.09 -6.91 3.64
CA GLY A 105 0.64 -7.29 4.94
C GLY A 105 1.90 -8.13 4.79
N GLU A 106 1.84 -9.16 3.93
CA GLU A 106 2.99 -10.01 3.60
C GLU A 106 4.16 -9.16 3.05
N ALA A 107 3.89 -8.26 2.10
CA ALA A 107 4.90 -7.35 1.53
C ALA A 107 5.47 -6.36 2.56
N LEU A 108 4.65 -5.87 3.49
CA LEU A 108 5.07 -4.93 4.52
C LEU A 108 6.04 -5.54 5.53
N LEU A 109 6.09 -6.87 5.67
CA LEU A 109 7.08 -7.53 6.52
C LEU A 109 8.51 -7.43 5.98
N GLU A 110 8.68 -7.19 4.68
CA GLU A 110 10.00 -7.01 4.06
C GLU A 110 10.67 -5.70 4.53
N VAL A 111 9.87 -4.68 4.80
CA VAL A 111 10.35 -3.35 5.20
C VAL A 111 11.10 -3.36 6.53
N PRO A 112 10.55 -3.89 7.66
CA PRO A 112 11.28 -3.96 8.92
C PRO A 112 12.51 -4.88 8.87
N ILE A 113 12.53 -5.89 8.00
CA ILE A 113 13.73 -6.73 7.82
C ILE A 113 14.85 -5.88 7.20
N LEU A 114 14.56 -5.19 6.11
CA LEU A 114 15.56 -4.35 5.45
C LEU A 114 15.97 -3.13 6.31
N TRP A 115 15.04 -2.57 7.10
CA TRP A 115 15.40 -1.53 8.05
C TRP A 115 16.38 -2.00 9.11
N GLN A 116 16.23 -3.22 9.61
CA GLN A 116 17.20 -3.81 10.53
C GLN A 116 18.54 -4.04 9.84
N GLU A 117 18.55 -4.48 8.58
CA GLU A 117 19.78 -4.63 7.78
C GLU A 117 20.49 -3.30 7.50
N CYS A 118 19.74 -2.19 7.42
CA CYS A 118 20.25 -0.85 7.12
C CYS A 118 20.37 0.09 8.34
N ASP A 119 20.35 -0.47 9.55
CA ASP A 119 20.48 0.27 10.82
C ASP A 119 19.46 1.40 11.01
N ILE A 120 18.22 1.19 10.57
CA ILE A 120 17.11 2.12 10.80
C ILE A 120 16.21 1.53 11.88
N SER A 121 16.09 2.23 13.01
CA SER A 121 15.40 1.74 14.21
C SER A 121 13.95 2.20 14.38
N GLY A 122 13.45 3.07 13.48
CA GLY A 122 12.10 3.64 13.58
C GLY A 122 11.02 2.70 13.07
N PHE A 123 9.87 2.66 13.77
CA PHE A 123 8.63 2.01 13.36
C PHE A 123 8.70 0.50 13.06
N ILE A 124 9.80 -0.19 13.38
CA ILE A 124 9.97 -1.63 13.11
C ILE A 124 8.85 -2.46 13.74
N SER A 125 8.55 -2.24 15.02
CA SER A 125 7.57 -3.05 15.76
C SER A 125 6.15 -2.72 15.32
N GLU A 126 5.91 -1.44 15.06
CA GLU A 126 4.64 -0.86 14.64
C GLU A 126 4.27 -1.38 13.25
N ILE A 127 5.22 -1.40 12.32
CA ILE A 127 5.01 -1.90 10.96
C ILE A 127 4.84 -3.41 10.93
N LYS A 128 5.57 -4.16 11.77
CA LYS A 128 5.27 -5.60 11.96
C LYS A 128 3.85 -5.82 12.50
N GLY A 129 3.43 -5.01 13.48
CA GLY A 129 2.08 -5.09 14.04
C GLY A 129 0.99 -4.78 13.02
N LEU A 130 1.19 -3.75 12.19
CA LEU A 130 0.28 -3.42 11.10
C LEU A 130 0.26 -4.51 10.04
N ALA A 131 1.42 -5.00 9.61
CA ALA A 131 1.53 -6.07 8.65
C ALA A 131 0.75 -7.31 9.09
N SER A 132 0.92 -7.77 10.33
CA SER A 132 0.18 -8.91 10.87
C SER A 132 -1.33 -8.67 10.90
N LYS A 133 -1.81 -7.46 11.19
CA LYS A 133 -3.25 -7.14 11.12
C LYS A 133 -3.77 -7.19 9.67
N LEU A 134 -2.97 -6.74 8.71
CA LEU A 134 -3.34 -6.76 7.29
C LEU A 134 -3.34 -8.18 6.71
N GLU A 135 -2.43 -9.04 7.18
CA GLU A 135 -2.36 -10.47 6.80
C GLU A 135 -3.62 -11.26 7.19
N GLU A 136 -4.40 -10.80 8.17
CA GLU A 136 -5.71 -11.36 8.51
C GLU A 136 -6.75 -11.15 7.38
N GLY A 137 -6.40 -10.37 6.35
CA GLY A 137 -7.22 -10.13 5.17
C GLY A 137 -8.52 -9.42 5.53
N ALA A 138 -9.65 -9.91 5.03
CA ALA A 138 -10.95 -9.24 5.19
C ALA A 138 -11.36 -8.99 6.66
N GLY A 139 -10.87 -9.78 7.62
CA GLY A 139 -11.13 -9.61 9.06
C GLY A 139 -10.42 -8.37 9.64
N GLY A 140 -9.10 -8.29 9.48
CA GLY A 140 -8.31 -7.16 9.95
C GLY A 140 -8.56 -5.87 9.15
N VAL A 141 -8.83 -6.00 7.85
CA VAL A 141 -9.19 -4.89 6.96
C VAL A 141 -10.49 -4.21 7.37
N LEU A 142 -11.49 -4.96 7.83
CA LEU A 142 -12.74 -4.34 8.29
C LEU A 142 -12.51 -3.48 9.53
N ASP A 143 -11.73 -3.94 10.51
CA ASP A 143 -11.46 -3.13 11.71
C ASP A 143 -10.57 -1.93 11.42
N VAL A 144 -9.56 -2.07 10.55
CA VAL A 144 -8.66 -0.99 10.15
C VAL A 144 -9.39 0.04 9.27
N ILE A 145 -10.14 -0.40 8.27
CA ILE A 145 -10.89 0.51 7.38
C ILE A 145 -12.10 1.11 8.10
N ILE A 146 -12.83 0.40 8.97
CA ILE A 146 -14.00 0.99 9.65
C ILE A 146 -13.57 2.07 10.65
N LYS A 147 -12.50 1.83 11.43
CA LYS A 147 -11.99 2.84 12.36
C LYS A 147 -11.50 4.07 11.60
N GLU A 148 -10.76 3.87 10.51
CA GLU A 148 -10.17 4.99 9.78
C GLU A 148 -11.13 5.68 8.82
N ALA A 149 -12.05 4.97 8.17
CA ALA A 149 -13.10 5.60 7.37
C ALA A 149 -13.99 6.55 8.19
N ILE A 150 -14.16 6.25 9.48
CA ILE A 150 -14.82 7.16 10.44
C ILE A 150 -13.91 8.34 10.80
N ASN A 151 -12.61 8.11 11.01
CA ASN A 151 -11.65 9.14 11.40
C ASN A 151 -11.29 10.12 10.26
N ILE A 152 -11.13 9.62 9.02
CA ILE A 152 -10.92 10.36 7.76
C ILE A 152 -12.04 11.38 7.53
N PHE A 153 -13.30 10.98 7.75
CA PHE A 153 -14.45 11.87 7.59
C PHE A 153 -14.47 13.00 8.63
N HIS A 154 -13.80 12.81 9.77
CA HIS A 154 -13.73 13.78 10.86
C HIS A 154 -12.46 14.66 10.82
N HIS A 155 -11.34 14.19 10.26
CA HIS A 155 -10.04 14.87 10.33
C HIS A 155 -9.41 15.27 8.99
N GLY A 156 -10.06 15.01 7.84
CA GLY A 156 -9.74 15.65 6.56
C GLY A 156 -8.41 15.25 5.91
N HIS A 157 -7.70 14.24 6.43
CA HIS A 157 -6.58 13.63 5.74
C HIS A 157 -7.10 12.65 4.69
N ASP A 158 -6.93 12.99 3.42
CA ASP A 158 -7.56 12.27 2.32
C ASP A 158 -6.74 11.04 1.92
N LEU A 159 -6.83 9.98 2.73
CA LEU A 159 -6.26 8.65 2.47
C LEU A 159 -6.62 8.16 1.05
N THR A 160 -7.77 8.59 0.52
CA THR A 160 -8.19 8.44 -0.88
C THR A 160 -7.13 8.94 -1.87
N SER A 161 -6.66 10.16 -1.67
CA SER A 161 -5.72 10.81 -2.57
C SER A 161 -4.39 10.08 -2.56
N ASP A 162 -3.96 9.58 -1.40
CA ASP A 162 -2.73 8.78 -1.31
C ASP A 162 -2.90 7.39 -1.94
N PHE A 163 -4.05 6.72 -1.79
CA PHE A 163 -4.31 5.46 -2.48
C PHE A 163 -4.37 5.63 -4.00
N HIS A 164 -5.04 6.68 -4.50
CA HIS A 164 -5.05 7.00 -5.93
C HIS A 164 -3.67 7.39 -6.44
N GLY A 165 -2.94 8.20 -5.67
CA GLY A 165 -1.56 8.57 -5.96
C GLY A 165 -0.68 7.33 -6.09
N ALA A 166 -0.76 6.40 -5.14
CA ALA A 166 -0.03 5.15 -5.16
C ALA A 166 -0.33 4.31 -6.42
N ILE A 167 -1.61 4.17 -6.79
CA ILE A 167 -2.03 3.45 -8.01
C ILE A 167 -1.53 4.18 -9.28
N ALA A 168 -1.58 5.51 -9.31
CA ALA A 168 -1.13 6.29 -10.45
C ALA A 168 0.40 6.23 -10.62
N ASP A 169 1.14 6.30 -9.51
CA ASP A 169 2.60 6.20 -9.48
C ASP A 169 3.07 4.78 -9.86
N GLU A 170 2.40 3.74 -9.37
CA GLU A 170 2.66 2.35 -9.77
C GLU A 170 2.49 2.17 -11.29
N LYS A 171 1.37 2.65 -11.85
CA LYS A 171 1.08 2.58 -13.30
C LYS A 171 2.05 3.39 -14.16
N SER A 172 2.60 4.47 -13.62
CA SER A 172 3.58 5.32 -14.31
C SER A 172 5.03 4.92 -14.02
N HIS A 173 5.26 3.84 -13.26
CA HIS A 173 6.57 3.39 -12.80
C HIS A 173 7.36 4.46 -12.02
N ASN A 174 6.65 5.38 -11.37
CA ASN A 174 7.23 6.34 -10.45
C ASN A 174 7.40 5.70 -9.06
N TRP A 175 8.42 4.86 -8.89
CA TRP A 175 8.59 4.06 -7.66
C TRP A 175 8.79 4.90 -6.41
N SER A 176 9.51 6.03 -6.51
CA SER A 176 9.65 6.95 -5.39
C SER A 176 8.30 7.55 -4.98
N GLY A 177 7.48 8.00 -5.94
CA GLY A 177 6.13 8.52 -5.64
C GLY A 177 5.21 7.45 -5.08
N PHE A 178 5.28 6.24 -5.64
CA PHE A 178 4.56 5.08 -5.14
C PHE A 178 4.91 4.85 -3.67
N GLY A 179 6.22 4.78 -3.37
CA GLY A 179 6.77 4.69 -2.03
C GLY A 179 6.23 5.77 -1.08
N VAL A 180 6.29 7.04 -1.46
CA VAL A 180 5.78 8.16 -0.66
C VAL A 180 4.32 7.96 -0.29
N ASN A 181 3.48 7.61 -1.27
CA ASN A 181 2.05 7.43 -1.04
C ASN A 181 1.76 6.20 -0.15
N VAL A 182 2.45 5.07 -0.35
CA VAL A 182 2.33 3.92 0.56
C VAL A 182 2.83 4.28 1.98
N GLY A 183 3.93 5.03 2.09
CA GLY A 183 4.49 5.48 3.36
C GLY A 183 3.53 6.36 4.15
N LYS A 184 2.84 7.29 3.49
CA LYS A 184 1.79 8.11 4.13
C LYS A 184 0.62 7.26 4.62
N ILE A 185 0.13 6.36 3.77
CA ILE A 185 -0.96 5.44 4.12
C ILE A 185 -0.58 4.66 5.38
N VAL A 186 0.58 4.01 5.38
CA VAL A 186 1.08 3.28 6.55
C VAL A 186 1.23 4.23 7.74
N GLY A 187 1.79 5.42 7.56
CA GLY A 187 2.00 6.40 8.62
C GLY A 187 0.70 6.84 9.31
N VAL A 188 -0.40 6.93 8.57
CA VAL A 188 -1.73 7.13 9.15
C VAL A 188 -2.16 5.90 9.93
N LEU A 189 -2.08 4.71 9.32
CA LEU A 189 -2.46 3.43 9.94
C LEU A 189 -1.65 3.04 11.19
N LEU A 190 -0.45 3.62 11.38
CA LEU A 190 0.38 3.42 12.58
C LEU A 190 0.02 4.36 13.74
N LYS A 191 -0.64 5.49 13.46
CA LYS A 191 -0.99 6.51 14.46
C LYS A 191 -2.31 6.21 15.21
N ASP A 192 -2.97 5.10 14.85
CA ASP A 192 -4.24 4.57 15.40
C ASP A 192 -4.07 3.27 16.23
#